data_AF-A0A417HCZ8-F1
#
_entry.id   AF-A0A417HCZ8-F1
#
_cell.length_a   1.000
_cell.length_b   1.000
_cell.length_c   1.000
_cell.angle_alpha   90.00
_cell.angle_beta   90.00
_cell.angle_gamma   90.00
#
_symmetry.space_group_name_H-M   'P 1'
#
loop_
_entity.id
_entity.type
_entity.pdbx_description
1 polymer ?
#
loop_
_entity_poly.entity_id
_entity_poly.type
_entity_poly.pdbx_seq_one_letter_code
_entity_poly.pdbx_strand_id
1 'polypeptide(L)'
;MILQVILEGIGLGVLLILVCATGIRKGAVGMVHLYSPEVQERCVTLGLTTHKKIKRNALIFKAVCVPGYIAYVLVCVYALNVAKGFVQGFWQLLVILSVMNLIDRFLIDGYWVEYTSAWEIPGTEDLKPYITAKDKGKKWLFGTVGMAVISAALAAIMSVLIH
;
A
#
# COMPACT_ATOMS: atom_id res chain seq x y z
N MET A 1 -21.26 -13.25 2.92
CA MET A 1 -20.70 -12.25 1.99
C MET A 1 -19.82 -11.22 2.70
N ILE A 2 -20.33 -10.37 3.62
CA ILE A 2 -19.51 -9.35 4.29
C ILE A 2 -18.26 -9.92 4.99
N LEU A 3 -18.41 -11.00 5.78
CA LEU A 3 -17.27 -11.64 6.45
C LEU A 3 -16.21 -12.12 5.45
N GLN A 4 -16.63 -12.68 4.33
CA GLN A 4 -15.73 -13.15 3.27
C GLN A 4 -14.94 -11.99 2.65
N VAL A 5 -15.61 -10.89 2.32
CA VAL A 5 -14.96 -9.68 1.77
C VAL A 5 -13.98 -9.06 2.78
N ILE A 6 -14.28 -9.12 4.08
CA ILE A 6 -13.34 -8.72 5.13
C ILE A 6 -12.12 -9.65 5.15
N LEU A 7 -12.32 -10.96 5.06
CA LEU A 7 -11.22 -11.94 5.01
C LEU A 7 -10.35 -11.75 3.76
N GLU A 8 -10.95 -11.42 2.61
CA GLU A 8 -10.23 -11.08 1.37
C GLU A 8 -9.39 -9.81 1.55
N GLY A 9 -9.94 -8.80 2.25
CA GLY A 9 -9.22 -7.60 2.68
C GLY A 9 -8.05 -7.90 3.62
N ILE A 10 -8.23 -8.81 4.58
CA ILE A 10 -7.15 -9.29 5.45
C ILE A 10 -6.08 -10.00 4.62
N GLY A 11 -6.48 -10.85 3.67
CA GLY A 11 -5.56 -11.52 2.76
C GLY A 11 -4.71 -10.54 1.93
N LEU A 12 -5.31 -9.46 1.44
CA LEU A 12 -4.56 -8.38 0.78
C LEU A 12 -3.61 -7.67 1.75
N GLY A 13 -4.02 -7.45 3.00
CA GLY A 13 -3.15 -6.94 4.06
C GLY A 13 -1.96 -7.84 4.36
N VAL A 14 -2.15 -9.17 4.40
CA VAL A 14 -1.06 -10.14 4.55
C VAL A 14 -0.09 -10.06 3.37
N LEU A 15 -0.62 -9.98 2.13
CA LEU A 15 0.22 -9.80 0.93
C LEU A 15 1.06 -8.53 1.04
N LEU A 16 0.49 -7.42 1.50
CA LEU A 16 1.20 -6.17 1.73
C LEU A 16 2.33 -6.32 2.76
N ILE A 17 2.08 -6.99 3.88
CA ILE A 17 3.11 -7.27 4.89
C ILE A 17 4.25 -8.09 4.28
N LEU A 18 3.94 -9.12 3.47
CA LEU A 18 4.96 -9.95 2.81
C LEU A 18 5.81 -9.14 1.82
N VAL A 19 5.18 -8.27 1.02
CA VAL A 19 5.88 -7.36 0.10
C VAL A 19 6.81 -6.42 0.88
N CYS A 20 6.33 -5.84 1.96
CA CYS A 20 7.12 -4.99 2.83
C CYS A 20 8.29 -5.74 3.48
N ALA A 21 8.05 -6.94 4.03
CA ALA A 21 9.06 -7.78 4.67
C ALA A 21 10.16 -8.21 3.69
N THR A 22 9.78 -8.61 2.48
CA THR A 22 10.73 -8.95 1.43
C THR A 22 11.51 -7.74 0.91
N GLY A 23 10.90 -6.56 0.91
CA GLY A 23 11.54 -5.30 0.56
C GLY A 23 12.66 -4.88 1.53
N ILE A 24 12.42 -5.02 2.84
CA ILE A 24 13.39 -4.63 3.89
C ILE A 24 14.35 -5.74 4.31
N ARG A 25 14.28 -6.94 3.70
CA ARG A 25 15.11 -8.10 4.07
C ARG A 25 16.63 -7.84 4.03
N LYS A 26 17.09 -6.83 3.29
CA LYS A 26 18.50 -6.39 3.20
C LYS A 26 18.70 -4.98 3.82
N GLY A 27 17.83 -4.59 4.73
CA GLY A 27 17.75 -3.25 5.32
C GLY A 27 16.74 -2.33 4.61
N ALA A 28 16.37 -1.26 5.31
CA ALA A 28 15.32 -0.32 4.88
C ALA A 28 15.73 0.60 3.71
N VAL A 29 17.03 0.72 3.40
CA VAL A 29 17.56 1.58 2.32
C VAL A 29 16.94 1.25 0.95
N GLY A 30 16.63 -0.03 0.69
CA GLY A 30 15.99 -0.47 -0.55
C GLY A 30 14.59 0.13 -0.77
N MET A 31 13.91 0.43 0.34
CA MET A 31 12.53 0.93 0.42
C MET A 31 12.47 2.43 0.74
N VAL A 32 13.60 3.15 0.73
CA VAL A 32 13.66 4.59 1.07
C VAL A 32 12.74 5.46 0.21
N HIS A 33 12.34 4.99 -0.99
CA HIS A 33 11.37 5.67 -1.84
C HIS A 33 9.95 5.79 -1.22
N LEU A 34 9.69 5.08 -0.12
CA LEU A 34 8.45 5.20 0.66
C LEU A 34 8.52 6.31 1.73
N TYR A 35 9.72 6.84 2.02
CA TYR A 35 9.95 7.85 3.05
C TYR A 35 9.82 9.27 2.48
N SER A 36 9.80 10.27 3.38
CA SER A 36 9.76 11.67 3.01
C SER A 36 10.98 12.09 2.16
N PRO A 37 10.87 13.16 1.36
CA PRO A 37 12.00 13.68 0.59
C PRO A 37 13.23 13.99 1.45
N GLU A 38 13.03 14.46 2.69
CA GLU A 38 14.12 14.77 3.64
C GLU A 38 14.94 13.52 4.00
N VAL A 39 14.28 12.39 4.27
CA VAL A 39 14.96 11.11 4.53
C VAL A 39 15.67 10.62 3.26
N GLN A 40 15.05 10.79 2.09
CA GLN A 40 15.65 10.41 0.81
C GLN A 40 16.94 11.21 0.55
N GLU A 41 16.91 12.53 0.72
CA GLU A 41 18.07 13.42 0.59
C GLU A 41 19.18 13.07 1.58
N ARG A 42 18.82 12.79 2.84
CA ARG A 42 19.79 12.36 3.86
C ARG A 42 20.47 11.05 3.45
N CYS A 43 19.72 10.07 2.96
CA CYS A 43 20.28 8.81 2.48
C CYS A 43 21.20 8.97 1.26
N VAL A 44 20.91 9.93 0.38
CA VAL A 44 21.80 10.27 -0.75
C VAL A 44 23.07 10.94 -0.24
N THR A 45 22.95 11.90 0.68
CA THR A 45 24.08 12.61 1.30
C THR A 45 25.02 11.67 2.05
N LEU A 46 24.48 10.66 2.75
CA LEU A 46 25.24 9.62 3.44
C LEU A 46 25.85 8.57 2.49
N GLY A 47 25.63 8.68 1.18
CA GLY A 47 26.15 7.73 0.18
C GLY A 47 25.48 6.35 0.21
N LEU A 48 24.35 6.18 0.93
CA LEU A 48 23.63 4.91 1.03
C LEU A 48 22.89 4.56 -0.27
N THR A 49 22.50 5.57 -1.05
CA THR A 49 21.76 5.42 -2.31
C THR A 49 21.94 6.63 -3.22
N THR A 50 21.29 6.65 -4.38
CA THR A 50 21.26 7.79 -5.31
C THR A 50 19.82 8.07 -5.76
N HIS A 51 19.49 9.31 -6.13
CA HIS A 51 18.16 9.64 -6.65
C HIS A 51 17.73 8.75 -7.82
N LYS A 52 18.68 8.40 -8.71
CA LYS A 52 18.43 7.49 -9.83
C LYS A 52 18.01 6.10 -9.33
N LYS A 53 18.67 5.59 -8.30
CA LYS A 53 18.35 4.28 -7.69
C LYS A 53 17.02 4.32 -6.94
N ILE A 54 16.75 5.39 -6.19
CA ILE A 54 15.46 5.59 -5.50
C ILE A 54 14.31 5.58 -6.52
N LYS A 55 14.41 6.38 -7.58
CA LYS A 55 13.38 6.46 -8.63
C LYS A 55 13.18 5.12 -9.35
N ARG A 56 14.27 4.41 -9.64
CA ARG A 56 14.21 3.08 -10.26
C ARG A 56 13.51 2.07 -9.35
N ASN A 57 13.87 2.03 -8.07
CA ASN A 57 13.23 1.12 -7.11
C ASN A 57 11.74 1.44 -6.94
N ALA A 58 11.38 2.73 -6.85
CA ALA A 58 9.98 3.16 -6.78
C ALA A 58 9.17 2.70 -8.00
N LEU A 59 9.76 2.80 -9.20
CA LEU A 59 9.11 2.37 -10.43
C LEU A 59 8.92 0.86 -10.47
N ILE A 60 9.96 0.08 -10.15
CA ILE A 60 9.89 -1.38 -10.09
C ILE A 60 8.84 -1.82 -9.08
N PHE A 61 8.86 -1.22 -7.87
CA PHE A 61 7.89 -1.52 -6.83
C PHE A 61 6.46 -1.28 -7.31
N LYS A 62 6.18 -0.14 -7.94
CA LYS A 62 4.85 0.16 -8.51
C LYS A 62 4.49 -0.80 -9.63
N ALA A 63 5.41 -1.10 -10.54
CA ALA A 63 5.18 -1.98 -11.68
C ALA A 63 4.87 -3.43 -11.28
N VAL A 64 5.35 -3.89 -10.12
CA VAL A 64 5.06 -5.24 -9.61
C VAL A 64 3.85 -5.24 -8.68
N CYS A 65 3.81 -4.33 -7.69
CA CYS A 65 2.79 -4.38 -6.64
C CYS A 65 1.41 -3.92 -7.12
N VAL A 66 1.34 -2.87 -7.96
CA VAL A 66 0.06 -2.32 -8.41
C VAL A 66 -0.72 -3.33 -9.26
N PRO A 67 -0.13 -3.97 -10.30
CA PRO A 67 -0.84 -5.01 -11.05
C PRO A 67 -1.22 -6.21 -10.18
N GLY A 68 -0.34 -6.61 -9.24
CA GLY A 68 -0.62 -7.70 -8.31
C GLY A 68 -1.83 -7.43 -7.43
N TYR A 69 -1.95 -6.21 -6.87
CA TYR A 69 -3.08 -5.83 -6.03
C TYR A 69 -4.38 -5.70 -6.83
N ILE A 70 -4.31 -5.11 -8.04
CA ILE A 70 -5.48 -5.04 -8.93
C ILE A 70 -5.94 -6.45 -9.29
N ALA A 71 -5.03 -7.35 -9.69
CA ALA A 71 -5.38 -8.73 -10.01
C ALA A 71 -6.02 -9.44 -8.82
N TYR A 72 -5.43 -9.31 -7.62
CA TYR A 72 -5.97 -9.92 -6.40
C TYR A 72 -7.42 -9.48 -6.13
N VAL A 73 -7.69 -8.16 -6.11
CA VAL A 73 -9.04 -7.66 -5.79
C VAL A 73 -10.05 -8.03 -6.85
N LEU A 74 -9.66 -8.05 -8.13
CA LEU A 74 -10.54 -8.46 -9.23
C LEU A 74 -10.87 -9.95 -9.18
N VAL A 75 -9.89 -10.81 -8.88
CA VAL A 75 -10.11 -12.25 -8.70
C VAL A 75 -11.07 -12.51 -7.53
N CYS A 76 -10.85 -11.87 -6.38
CA CYS A 76 -11.74 -12.02 -5.23
C CYS A 76 -13.18 -11.63 -5.58
N VAL A 77 -13.37 -10.43 -6.13
CA VAL A 77 -14.71 -9.88 -6.34
C VAL A 77 -15.46 -10.55 -7.50
N TYR A 78 -14.79 -10.82 -8.62
CA TYR A 78 -15.47 -11.26 -9.84
C TYR A 78 -15.34 -12.74 -10.13
N ALA A 79 -14.23 -13.38 -9.75
CA ALA A 79 -14.04 -14.83 -9.97
C ALA A 79 -14.55 -15.65 -8.77
N LEU A 80 -14.26 -15.23 -7.54
CA LEU A 80 -14.65 -15.99 -6.33
C LEU A 80 -16.05 -15.60 -5.83
N ASN A 81 -16.32 -14.29 -5.70
CA ASN A 81 -17.61 -13.80 -5.19
C ASN A 81 -18.69 -13.65 -6.27
N VAL A 82 -18.28 -13.78 -7.54
CA VAL A 82 -19.18 -13.74 -8.71
C VAL A 82 -20.05 -12.47 -8.70
N ALA A 83 -19.45 -11.33 -8.33
CA ALA A 83 -20.16 -10.05 -8.26
C ALA A 83 -20.71 -9.65 -9.64
N LYS A 84 -21.98 -9.24 -9.69
CA LYS A 84 -22.66 -8.81 -10.91
C LYS A 84 -23.01 -7.33 -10.85
N GLY A 85 -22.64 -6.63 -11.92
CA GLY A 85 -22.91 -5.20 -12.08
C GLY A 85 -22.11 -4.31 -11.13
N PHE A 86 -22.32 -2.99 -11.30
CA PHE A 86 -21.49 -1.96 -10.68
C PHE A 86 -21.56 -1.97 -9.16
N VAL A 87 -22.78 -1.99 -8.60
CA VAL A 87 -22.99 -1.81 -7.16
C VAL A 87 -22.31 -2.93 -6.38
N GLN A 88 -22.49 -4.19 -6.80
CA GLN A 88 -21.89 -5.34 -6.12
C GLN A 88 -20.36 -5.32 -6.19
N GLY A 89 -19.80 -4.99 -7.36
CA GLY A 89 -18.35 -4.87 -7.50
C GLY A 89 -17.78 -3.72 -6.67
N PHE A 90 -18.42 -2.56 -6.72
CA PHE A 90 -17.98 -1.34 -6.05
C PHE A 90 -17.84 -1.52 -4.54
N TRP A 91 -18.89 -2.00 -3.86
CA TRP A 91 -18.85 -2.09 -2.40
C TRP A 91 -17.85 -3.14 -1.93
N GLN A 92 -17.71 -4.26 -2.65
CA GLN A 92 -16.74 -5.31 -2.28
C GLN A 92 -15.30 -4.81 -2.45
N LEU A 93 -14.98 -4.17 -3.58
CA LEU A 93 -13.68 -3.54 -3.82
C LEU A 93 -13.38 -2.49 -2.75
N LEU A 94 -14.36 -1.65 -2.41
CA LEU A 94 -14.20 -0.61 -1.40
C LEU A 94 -13.88 -1.19 -0.03
N VAL A 95 -14.57 -2.26 0.39
CA VAL A 95 -14.32 -2.92 1.68
C VAL A 95 -12.95 -3.58 1.71
N ILE A 96 -12.57 -4.35 0.67
CA ILE A 96 -11.27 -5.03 0.61
C ILE A 96 -10.13 -4.01 0.70
N LEU A 97 -10.18 -2.95 -0.10
CA LEU A 97 -9.18 -1.89 -0.09
C LEU A 97 -9.16 -1.15 1.25
N SER A 98 -10.33 -0.89 1.84
CA SER A 98 -10.43 -0.22 3.15
C SER A 98 -9.79 -1.04 4.26
N VAL A 99 -10.04 -2.36 4.31
CA VAL A 99 -9.42 -3.26 5.29
C VAL A 99 -7.91 -3.27 5.14
N MET A 100 -7.39 -3.41 3.91
CA MET A 100 -5.95 -3.33 3.65
C MET A 100 -5.36 -1.98 4.10
N ASN A 101 -6.04 -0.87 3.83
CA ASN A 101 -5.59 0.47 4.23
C ASN A 101 -5.60 0.67 5.75
N LEU A 102 -6.51 0.02 6.48
CA LEU A 102 -6.47 0.02 7.95
C LEU A 102 -5.26 -0.78 8.46
N ILE A 103 -4.98 -1.95 7.87
CA ILE A 103 -3.80 -2.76 8.21
C ILE A 103 -2.51 -1.96 7.93
N ASP A 104 -2.40 -1.35 6.76
CA ASP A 104 -1.26 -0.51 6.39
C ASP A 104 -1.03 0.60 7.42
N ARG A 105 -2.06 1.35 7.77
CA ARG A 105 -1.92 2.51 8.66
C ARG A 105 -1.64 2.16 10.11
N PHE A 106 -2.34 1.18 10.66
CA PHE A 106 -2.22 0.86 12.08
C PHE A 106 -1.07 -0.11 12.34
N LEU A 107 -0.92 -1.13 11.50
CA LEU A 107 0.06 -2.18 11.72
C LEU A 107 1.41 -1.84 11.08
N ILE A 108 1.42 -1.45 9.80
CA ILE A 108 2.68 -1.19 9.08
C ILE A 108 3.22 0.18 9.49
N ASP A 109 2.54 1.27 9.12
CA ASP A 109 2.95 2.64 9.42
C ASP A 109 2.98 2.90 10.94
N GLY A 110 1.91 2.54 11.65
CA GLY A 110 1.72 2.91 13.05
C GLY A 110 2.45 2.06 14.08
N TYR A 111 2.69 0.77 13.81
CA TYR A 111 3.39 -0.12 14.74
C TYR A 111 4.76 -0.52 14.22
N TRP A 112 4.82 -1.11 13.02
CA TRP A 112 6.05 -1.72 12.52
C TRP A 112 7.10 -0.69 12.14
N VAL A 113 6.74 0.39 11.44
CA VAL A 113 7.66 1.46 11.03
C VAL A 113 8.06 2.34 12.21
N GLU A 114 7.12 2.67 13.10
CA GLU A 114 7.35 3.62 14.20
C GLU A 114 8.00 3.00 15.43
N TYR A 115 7.61 1.77 15.80
CA TYR A 115 8.03 1.16 17.07
C TYR A 115 9.05 0.04 16.92
N THR A 116 9.45 -0.33 15.69
CA THR A 116 10.48 -1.36 15.47
C THR A 116 11.69 -0.83 14.72
N SER A 117 12.85 -1.44 14.95
CA SER A 117 14.10 -1.10 14.26
C SER A 117 14.19 -1.67 12.84
N ALA A 118 13.20 -2.47 12.40
CA ALA A 118 13.22 -3.11 11.08
C ALA A 118 13.23 -2.09 9.91
N TRP A 119 12.66 -0.91 10.16
CA TRP A 119 12.54 0.19 9.20
C TRP A 119 13.49 1.36 9.50
N GLU A 120 14.45 1.17 10.39
CA GLU A 120 15.43 2.19 10.72
C GLU A 120 16.53 2.23 9.67
N ILE A 121 16.83 3.42 9.15
CA ILE A 121 17.97 3.65 8.27
C ILE A 121 19.07 4.33 9.08
N PRO A 122 20.28 3.75 9.19
CA PRO A 122 21.37 4.34 9.93
C PRO A 122 21.69 5.78 9.48
N GLY A 123 21.80 6.71 10.44
CA GLY A 123 22.07 8.13 10.18
C GLY A 123 20.83 8.96 9.83
N THR A 124 19.62 8.45 10.10
CA THR A 124 18.34 9.14 9.91
C THR A 124 17.43 9.08 11.14
N GLU A 125 17.96 8.62 12.28
CA GLU A 125 17.23 8.36 13.51
C GLU A 125 16.63 9.65 14.10
N ASP A 126 17.28 10.79 13.85
CA ASP A 126 16.85 12.14 14.20
C ASP A 126 15.60 12.60 13.44
N LEU A 127 15.30 11.97 12.29
CA LEU A 127 14.13 12.26 11.47
C LEU A 127 12.90 11.46 11.89
N LYS A 128 12.98 10.70 13.00
CA LYS A 128 11.82 10.02 13.57
C LYS A 128 10.91 11.03 14.31
N PRO A 129 9.57 10.89 14.23
CA PRO A 129 8.84 9.89 13.44
C PRO A 129 8.91 10.21 11.94
N TYR A 130 9.23 9.21 11.13
CA TYR A 130 9.33 9.36 9.68
C TYR A 130 8.00 9.76 9.01
N ILE A 131 6.88 9.56 9.73
CA ILE A 131 5.53 9.95 9.29
C ILE A 131 4.97 10.94 10.32
N THR A 132 4.89 12.22 9.92
CA THR A 132 4.34 13.25 10.80
C THR A 132 2.84 13.10 11.00
N ALA A 133 2.28 13.61 12.11
CA ALA A 133 0.83 13.58 12.34
C ALA A 133 0.03 14.28 11.23
N LYS A 134 0.59 15.34 10.63
CA LYS A 134 0.00 16.04 9.48
C LYS A 134 -0.05 15.14 8.24
N ASP A 135 1.02 14.39 7.99
CA ASP A 135 1.08 13.45 6.87
C ASP A 135 0.17 12.24 7.10
N LYS A 136 0.01 11.78 8.34
CA LYS A 136 -1.03 10.80 8.70
C LYS A 136 -2.42 11.30 8.33
N GLY A 137 -2.75 12.55 8.67
CA GLY A 137 -4.04 13.17 8.33
C GLY A 137 -4.28 13.29 6.82
N LYS A 138 -3.26 13.72 6.06
CA LYS A 138 -3.33 13.75 4.59
C LYS A 138 -3.48 12.35 4.01
N LYS A 139 -2.64 11.40 4.43
CA LYS A 139 -2.75 9.98 4.05
C LYS A 139 -4.17 9.49 4.33
N TRP A 140 -4.77 9.87 5.46
CA TRP A 140 -6.16 9.56 5.82
C TRP A 140 -7.15 9.95 4.74
N LEU A 141 -7.20 11.23 4.42
CA LEU A 141 -8.12 11.77 3.42
C LEU A 141 -7.87 11.18 2.03
N PHE A 142 -6.61 11.20 1.57
CA PHE A 142 -6.26 10.71 0.24
C PHE A 142 -6.49 9.21 0.08
N GLY A 143 -6.22 8.40 1.10
CA GLY A 143 -6.50 6.98 1.04
C GLY A 143 -7.99 6.69 0.96
N THR A 144 -8.82 7.32 1.79
CA THR A 144 -10.28 7.08 1.76
C THR A 144 -10.90 7.49 0.42
N VAL A 145 -10.59 8.70 -0.06
CA VAL A 145 -11.09 9.19 -1.34
C VAL A 145 -10.51 8.38 -2.50
N GLY A 146 -9.21 8.09 -2.47
CA GLY A 146 -8.53 7.33 -3.50
C GLY A 146 -9.06 5.91 -3.64
N MET A 147 -9.33 5.21 -2.53
CA MET A 147 -9.95 3.89 -2.55
C MET A 147 -11.36 3.91 -3.14
N ALA A 148 -12.17 4.92 -2.80
CA ALA A 148 -13.49 5.08 -3.40
C ALA A 148 -13.40 5.30 -4.93
N VAL A 149 -12.49 6.17 -5.38
CA VAL A 149 -12.28 6.43 -6.81
C VAL A 149 -11.79 5.18 -7.54
N ILE A 150 -10.80 4.48 -7.00
CA ILE A 150 -10.26 3.24 -7.60
C ILE A 150 -11.34 2.15 -7.66
N SER A 151 -12.09 1.98 -6.57
CA SER A 151 -13.19 0.99 -6.51
C SER A 151 -14.26 1.29 -7.55
N ALA A 152 -14.63 2.58 -7.70
CA ALA A 152 -15.61 3.00 -8.71
C ALA A 152 -15.10 2.76 -10.13
N ALA A 153 -13.85 3.14 -10.41
CA ALA A 153 -13.25 2.96 -11.73
C ALA A 153 -13.16 1.48 -12.11
N LEU A 154 -12.64 0.63 -11.22
CA LEU A 154 -12.54 -0.80 -11.45
C LEU A 154 -13.93 -1.44 -11.59
N ALA A 155 -14.87 -1.08 -10.73
CA ALA A 155 -16.23 -1.61 -10.82
C ALA A 155 -16.93 -1.22 -12.12
N ALA A 156 -16.74 0.01 -12.60
CA ALA A 156 -17.29 0.47 -13.87
C ALA A 156 -16.70 -0.31 -15.04
N ILE A 157 -15.36 -0.46 -15.09
CA ILE A 157 -14.67 -1.23 -16.14
C ILE A 157 -15.19 -2.67 -16.17
N MET A 158 -15.20 -3.34 -15.02
CA MET A 158 -15.62 -4.75 -14.95
C MET A 158 -17.11 -4.94 -15.24
N SER A 159 -17.96 -3.95 -14.93
CA SER A 159 -19.38 -4.00 -15.28
C SER A 159 -19.59 -3.96 -16.79
N VAL A 160 -18.73 -3.29 -17.54
CA VAL A 160 -18.75 -3.30 -19.01
C VAL A 160 -18.19 -4.60 -19.57
N LEU A 161 -17.15 -5.16 -18.93
CA LEU A 161 -16.47 -6.36 -19.42
C LEU A 161 -17.19 -7.69 -19.12
N ILE A 162 -17.93 -7.77 -18.01
CA ILE A 162 -18.65 -8.98 -17.56
C ILE A 162 -20.14 -8.91 -17.96
N HIS A 163 -20.49 -7.99 -18.87
CA HIS A 163 -21.88 -7.76 -19.27
C HIS A 163 -22.44 -8.84 -20.21
#